data_AF-A0A966GAC0-F1
#
_entry.id   AF-A0A966GAC0-F1
#
_cell.length_a   1.000
_cell.length_b   1.000
_cell.length_c   1.000
_cell.angle_alpha   90.00
_cell.angle_beta   90.00
_cell.angle_gamma   90.00
#
_symmetry.space_group_name_H-M   'P 1'
#
loop_
_entity.id
_entity.type
_entity.pdbx_description
1 polymer ?
#
loop_
_entity_poly.entity_id
_entity_poly.type
_entity_poly.pdbx_seq_one_letter_code
_entity_poly.pdbx_strand_id
1 'polypeptide(L)'
;MNGLRPTGVEAMMRRIDVGLLPDNALDASTAFMAFHLEAARATLAEADCSALAIVLPPAAHDHRDWRMALARDLAREAAPKRVNVIAGLPGEAREATLRFVSDAPGVTGQYLLCHE
;
A
#
# COMPACT_ATOMS: atom_id res chain seq x y z
N MET A 1 -0.89 5.13 40.19
CA MET A 1 -2.02 4.85 39.28
C MET A 1 -1.44 4.23 38.01
N ASN A 2 -1.40 2.91 37.97
CA ASN A 2 -0.81 2.15 36.87
C ASN A 2 -1.92 1.98 35.82
N GLY A 3 -1.91 2.83 34.78
CA GLY A 3 -2.85 2.73 33.68
C GLY A 3 -2.56 1.45 32.90
N LEU A 4 -3.38 0.42 33.13
CA LEU A 4 -3.44 -0.76 32.28
C LEU A 4 -3.58 -0.26 30.84
N ARG A 5 -2.51 -0.42 30.03
CA ARG A 5 -2.67 -0.42 28.58
C ARG A 5 -3.74 -1.47 28.30
N PRO A 6 -4.81 -1.17 27.54
CA PRO A 6 -5.66 -2.24 27.04
C PRO A 6 -4.71 -3.22 26.36
N THR A 7 -4.94 -4.52 26.52
CA THR A 7 -4.26 -5.56 25.75
C THR A 7 -4.60 -5.32 24.27
N GLY A 8 -3.86 -4.40 23.68
CA GLY A 8 -4.13 -3.82 22.38
C GLY A 8 -3.57 -4.74 21.33
N VAL A 9 -4.38 -5.03 20.33
CA VAL A 9 -3.90 -5.66 19.11
C VAL A 9 -2.71 -4.83 18.61
N GLU A 10 -1.55 -5.46 18.48
CA GLU A 10 -0.33 -4.78 18.07
C GLU A 10 -0.55 -4.18 16.68
N ALA A 11 -0.42 -2.86 16.57
CA ALA A 11 -0.76 -2.16 15.34
C ALA A 11 0.23 -2.54 14.24
N MET A 12 -0.22 -3.30 13.24
CA MET A 12 0.63 -3.90 12.22
C MET A 12 0.45 -3.26 10.85
N MET A 13 1.44 -3.49 9.98
CA MET A 13 1.28 -3.21 8.56
C MET A 13 0.35 -4.25 7.93
N ARG A 14 -0.70 -3.79 7.24
CA ARG A 14 -1.56 -4.59 6.38
C ARG A 14 -1.03 -4.62 4.95
N ARG A 15 -1.45 -5.62 4.19
CA ARG A 15 -1.11 -5.79 2.77
C ARG A 15 -2.37 -6.09 1.96
N ILE A 16 -2.50 -5.44 0.81
CA ILE A 16 -3.52 -5.76 -0.21
C ILE A 16 -2.79 -6.13 -1.49
N ASP A 17 -3.03 -7.34 -1.99
CA ASP A 17 -2.58 -7.77 -3.31
C ASP A 17 -3.68 -7.48 -4.34
N VAL A 18 -3.39 -6.56 -5.26
CA VAL A 18 -4.26 -6.30 -6.40
C VAL A 18 -3.93 -7.33 -7.48
N GLY A 19 -4.97 -7.99 -7.97
CA GLY A 19 -4.88 -8.93 -9.09
C GLY A 19 -4.58 -8.22 -10.42
N LEU A 20 -5.01 -8.85 -11.51
CA LEU A 20 -4.85 -8.27 -12.84
C LEU A 20 -5.64 -6.97 -12.97
N LEU A 21 -5.02 -5.97 -13.61
CA LEU A 21 -5.64 -4.73 -14.04
C LEU A 21 -5.59 -4.66 -15.57
N PRO A 22 -6.44 -3.86 -16.22
CA PRO A 22 -6.34 -3.56 -17.65
C PRO A 22 -4.92 -3.11 -18.06
N ASP A 23 -4.53 -3.41 -19.30
CA ASP A 23 -3.21 -3.03 -19.81
C ASP A 23 -3.08 -1.51 -20.02
N ASN A 24 -4.16 -0.85 -20.43
CA ASN A 24 -4.19 0.60 -20.58
C ASN A 24 -4.13 1.31 -19.22
N ALA A 25 -3.23 2.29 -19.06
CA ALA A 25 -3.02 2.98 -17.78
C ALA A 25 -4.27 3.69 -17.24
N LEU A 26 -5.08 4.31 -18.11
CA LEU A 26 -6.28 5.03 -17.68
C LEU A 26 -7.37 4.05 -17.23
N ASP A 27 -7.57 2.97 -17.99
CA ASP A 27 -8.53 1.91 -17.63
C ASP A 27 -8.10 1.20 -16.33
N ALA A 28 -6.81 0.96 -16.14
CA ALA A 28 -6.26 0.39 -14.91
C ALA A 28 -6.48 1.30 -13.70
N SER A 29 -6.23 2.60 -13.87
CA SER A 29 -6.48 3.58 -12.80
C SER A 29 -7.97 3.64 -12.44
N THR A 30 -8.86 3.62 -13.44
CA THR A 30 -10.31 3.59 -13.24
C THR A 30 -10.73 2.34 -12.50
N ALA A 31 -10.24 1.17 -12.91
CA ALA A 31 -10.52 -0.10 -12.25
C ALA A 31 -10.02 -0.11 -10.79
N PHE A 32 -8.81 0.41 -10.54
CA PHE A 32 -8.31 0.54 -9.18
C PHE A 32 -9.24 1.40 -8.31
N MET A 33 -9.59 2.59 -8.80
CA MET A 33 -10.44 3.52 -8.04
C MET A 33 -11.84 2.95 -7.80
N ALA A 34 -12.41 2.25 -8.79
CA ALA A 34 -13.74 1.68 -8.70
C ALA A 34 -13.82 0.46 -7.76
N PHE A 35 -12.80 -0.40 -7.76
CA PHE A 35 -12.90 -1.73 -7.13
C PHE A 35 -11.99 -1.93 -5.92
N HIS A 36 -10.94 -1.12 -5.75
CA HIS A 36 -9.92 -1.35 -4.72
C HIS A 36 -9.75 -0.19 -3.73
N LEU A 37 -10.07 1.05 -4.12
CA LEU A 37 -9.87 2.22 -3.26
C LEU A 37 -10.62 2.11 -1.93
N GLU A 38 -11.88 1.67 -1.97
CA GLU A 38 -12.70 1.55 -0.75
C GLU A 38 -12.17 0.45 0.17
N ALA A 39 -11.68 -0.67 -0.38
CA ALA A 39 -11.05 -1.72 0.41
C ALA A 39 -9.76 -1.24 1.09
N ALA A 40 -8.96 -0.41 0.40
CA ALA A 40 -7.77 0.21 0.99
C ALA A 40 -8.14 1.15 2.15
N ARG A 41 -9.16 1.98 1.97
CA ARG A 41 -9.69 2.88 3.01
C ARG A 41 -10.26 2.12 4.21
N ALA A 42 -11.05 1.08 3.96
CA ALA A 42 -11.61 0.23 5.01
C ALA A 42 -10.49 -0.44 5.83
N THR A 43 -9.47 -0.99 5.16
CA THR A 43 -8.29 -1.57 5.82
C THR A 43 -7.54 -0.53 6.65
N LEU A 44 -7.40 0.70 6.14
CA LEU A 44 -6.80 1.81 6.87
C LEU A 44 -7.66 2.29 8.04
N ALA A 45 -8.97 2.04 8.06
CA ALA A 45 -9.84 2.38 9.18
C ALA A 45 -9.75 1.39 10.35
N GLU A 46 -9.21 0.17 10.13
CA GLU A 46 -9.03 -0.83 11.18
C GLU A 46 -8.15 -0.31 12.33
N ALA A 47 -8.57 -0.57 13.57
CA ALA A 47 -7.90 -0.06 14.77
C ALA A 47 -6.47 -0.59 14.94
N ASP A 48 -6.21 -1.80 14.44
CA ASP A 48 -4.91 -2.49 14.49
C ASP A 48 -4.08 -2.29 13.21
N CYS A 49 -4.53 -1.46 12.27
CA CYS A 49 -3.75 -1.10 11.09
C CYS A 49 -2.90 0.15 11.38
N SER A 50 -1.58 0.02 11.36
CA SER A 50 -0.61 1.14 11.47
C SER A 50 -0.02 1.57 10.12
N ALA A 51 -0.04 0.68 9.13
CA ALA A 51 0.45 0.95 7.78
C ALA A 51 -0.25 0.05 6.75
N LEU A 52 -0.27 0.45 5.49
CA LEU A 52 -0.79 -0.32 4.37
C LEU A 52 0.25 -0.39 3.23
N ALA A 53 0.57 -1.61 2.81
CA ALA A 53 1.26 -1.87 1.55
C ALA A 53 0.27 -2.34 0.48
N ILE A 54 0.16 -1.61 -0.62
CA ILE A 54 -0.66 -1.99 -1.77
C ILE A 54 0.26 -2.59 -2.83
N VAL A 55 0.09 -3.86 -3.15
CA VAL A 55 0.88 -4.57 -4.15
C VAL A 55 0.13 -4.55 -5.48
N LEU A 56 0.73 -3.97 -6.51
CA LEU A 56 0.20 -3.92 -7.87
C LEU A 56 0.95 -4.88 -8.79
N PRO A 57 0.29 -5.44 -9.83
CA PRO A 57 1.00 -6.19 -10.86
C PRO A 57 2.02 -5.30 -11.60
N PRO A 58 3.07 -5.90 -12.19
CA PRO A 58 3.92 -5.20 -13.14
C PRO A 58 3.10 -4.57 -14.25
N ALA A 59 3.52 -3.40 -14.73
CA ALA A 59 2.91 -2.75 -15.88
C ALA A 59 3.94 -1.92 -16.64
N ALA A 60 3.56 -1.48 -17.84
CA ALA A 60 4.36 -0.59 -18.65
C ALA A 60 4.59 0.78 -17.97
N HIS A 61 5.55 1.53 -18.49
CA HIS A 61 6.05 2.77 -17.87
C HIS A 61 4.98 3.87 -17.74
N ASP A 62 3.95 3.84 -18.59
CA ASP A 62 2.83 4.79 -18.64
C ASP A 62 1.89 4.68 -17.43
N HIS A 63 1.98 3.60 -16.65
CA HIS A 63 1.26 3.46 -15.39
C HIS A 63 1.89 4.25 -14.22
N ARG A 64 3.09 4.81 -14.40
CA ARG A 64 3.89 5.36 -13.30
C ARG A 64 3.19 6.50 -12.56
N ASP A 65 2.58 7.43 -13.28
CA ASP A 65 2.10 8.68 -12.69
C ASP A 65 0.87 8.46 -11.79
N TRP A 66 -0.10 7.66 -12.24
CA TRP A 66 -1.30 7.39 -11.43
C TRP A 66 -0.95 6.55 -10.19
N ARG A 67 0.00 5.61 -10.29
CA ARG A 67 0.46 4.79 -9.16
C ARG A 67 1.19 5.64 -8.11
N MET A 68 1.99 6.61 -8.55
CA MET A 68 2.63 7.57 -7.66
C MET A 68 1.63 8.52 -7.00
N ALA A 69 0.66 9.02 -7.77
CA ALA A 69 -0.41 9.86 -7.23
C ALA A 69 -1.21 9.10 -6.17
N LEU A 70 -1.62 7.88 -6.47
CA LEU A 70 -2.30 6.98 -5.54
C LEU A 70 -1.54 6.83 -4.21
N ALA A 71 -0.25 6.50 -4.27
CA ALA A 71 0.57 6.33 -3.05
C ALA A 71 0.60 7.62 -2.20
N ARG A 72 0.86 8.76 -2.85
CA ARG A 72 0.98 10.06 -2.19
C ARG A 72 -0.33 10.53 -1.57
N ASP A 73 -1.43 10.37 -2.29
CA ASP A 73 -2.73 10.88 -1.87
C ASP A 73 -3.31 10.02 -0.75
N LEU A 74 -3.21 8.69 -0.84
CA LEU A 74 -3.60 7.82 0.27
C LEU A 74 -2.73 8.03 1.52
N ALA A 75 -1.41 8.24 1.37
CA ALA A 75 -0.54 8.53 2.50
C ALA A 75 -0.90 9.86 3.19
N ARG A 76 -1.33 10.86 2.43
CA ARG A 76 -1.79 12.15 2.97
C ARG A 76 -3.16 12.01 3.65
N GLU A 77 -4.07 11.29 3.01
CA GLU A 77 -5.43 11.04 3.52
C GLU A 77 -5.39 10.24 4.84
N ALA A 78 -4.52 9.23 4.93
CA ALA A 78 -4.48 8.28 6.04
C ALA A 78 -3.59 8.71 7.22
N ALA A 79 -2.94 9.88 7.16
CA ALA A 79 -2.02 10.32 8.21
C ALA A 79 -2.70 10.28 9.60
N PRO A 80 -2.04 9.74 10.65
CA PRO A 80 -0.62 9.36 10.71
C PRO A 80 -0.28 7.93 10.24
N LYS A 81 -1.23 7.15 9.70
CA LYS A 81 -0.96 5.82 9.15
C LYS A 81 -0.16 5.94 7.85
N ARG A 82 0.70 4.95 7.60
CA ARG A 82 1.58 4.95 6.42
C ARG A 82 0.95 4.20 5.26
N VAL A 83 1.15 4.66 4.04
CA VAL A 83 0.72 3.95 2.83
C VAL A 83 1.84 3.94 1.82
N ASN A 84 2.18 2.77 1.28
CA ASN A 84 3.13 2.63 0.18
C ASN A 84 2.56 1.70 -0.89
N VAL A 85 2.92 1.95 -2.14
CA VAL A 85 2.56 1.13 -3.30
C VAL A 85 3.81 0.40 -3.78
N ILE A 86 3.71 -0.90 -3.99
CA ILE A 86 4.79 -1.77 -4.44
C ILE A 86 4.34 -2.44 -5.73
N ALA A 87 5.13 -2.39 -6.79
CA ALA A 87 4.84 -3.09 -8.04
C ALA A 87 5.94 -4.08 -8.37
N GLY A 88 5.58 -5.30 -8.75
CA GLY A 88 6.54 -6.33 -9.12
C GLY A 88 5.95 -7.72 -9.05
N LEU A 89 6.66 -8.69 -9.62
CA LEU A 89 6.28 -10.10 -9.54
C LEU A 89 6.47 -10.63 -8.11
N PRO A 90 5.75 -11.70 -7.74
CA PRO A 90 6.09 -12.47 -6.54
C PRO A 90 7.55 -12.94 -6.56
N GLY A 91 8.30 -12.68 -5.49
CA GLY A 91 9.71 -13.05 -5.42
C GLY A 91 10.43 -12.37 -4.26
N GLU A 92 11.72 -12.68 -4.11
CA GLU A 92 12.56 -12.19 -3.01
C GLU A 92 12.62 -10.67 -2.98
N ALA A 93 12.79 -10.01 -4.13
CA ALA A 93 12.85 -8.55 -4.22
C ALA A 93 11.59 -7.87 -3.67
N ARG A 94 10.41 -8.44 -3.95
CA ARG A 94 9.13 -7.93 -3.44
C ARG A 94 9.03 -8.12 -1.93
N GLU A 95 9.37 -9.31 -1.43
CA GLU A 95 9.30 -9.59 0.01
C GLU A 95 10.35 -8.80 0.81
N ALA A 96 11.53 -8.55 0.23
CA ALA A 96 12.54 -7.65 0.81
C ALA A 96 12.04 -6.21 0.88
N THR A 97 11.39 -5.72 -0.18
CA THR A 97 10.79 -4.38 -0.21
C THR A 97 9.67 -4.24 0.82
N LEU A 98 8.82 -5.25 0.96
CA LEU A 98 7.75 -5.29 1.97
C LEU A 98 8.32 -5.25 3.39
N ARG A 99 9.36 -6.05 3.69
CA ARG A 99 10.07 -5.99 4.98
C ARG A 99 10.64 -4.60 5.23
N PHE A 100 11.32 -4.02 4.24
CA PHE A 100 11.89 -2.68 4.35
C PHE A 100 10.83 -1.63 4.71
N VAL A 101 9.69 -1.57 4.01
CA VAL A 101 8.66 -0.56 4.32
C VAL A 101 7.94 -0.84 5.63
N SER A 102 7.83 -2.10 6.05
CA SER A 102 7.34 -2.47 7.38
C SER A 102 8.22 -1.84 8.46
N ASP A 103 9.53 -2.06 8.37
CA ASP A 103 10.52 -1.73 9.39
C ASP A 103 10.96 -0.25 9.39
N ALA A 104 10.59 0.53 8.36
CA ALA A 104 11.02 1.91 8.18
C ALA A 104 9.91 2.94 8.50
N PRO A 105 9.66 3.31 9.78
CA PRO A 105 8.52 4.15 10.20
C PRO A 105 8.46 5.55 9.57
N GLY A 106 9.54 6.03 8.94
CA GLY A 106 9.55 7.29 8.18
C GLY A 106 9.13 7.17 6.70
N VAL A 107 8.93 5.95 6.19
CA VAL A 107 8.65 5.70 4.77
C VAL A 107 7.15 5.60 4.53
N THR A 108 6.60 6.58 3.83
CA THR A 108 5.20 6.65 3.40
C THR A 108 5.10 7.41 2.06
N GLY A 109 4.00 7.20 1.34
CA GLY A 109 3.72 7.85 0.05
C GLY A 109 4.63 7.42 -1.09
N GLN A 110 5.32 6.28 -0.96
CA GLN A 110 6.26 5.80 -1.97
C GLN A 110 5.61 4.85 -2.96
N TYR A 111 6.05 4.95 -4.22
CA TYR A 111 5.84 3.95 -5.25
C TYR A 111 7.17 3.26 -5.53
N LEU A 112 7.27 1.97 -5.21
CA LEU A 112 8.49 1.17 -5.30
C LEU A 112 8.32 0.08 -6.36
N LEU A 113 9.21 0.04 -7.34
CA LEU A 113 9.23 -0.99 -8.37
C LEU A 113 10.27 -2.06 -7.99
N CYS A 114 9.82 -3.30 -7.85
CA CYS A 114 10.67 -4.46 -7.64
C CYS A 114 11.00 -5.07 -9.01
N HIS A 115 12.29 -5.10 -9.33
CA HIS A 115 12.84 -5.87 -10.43
C HIS A 115 13.15 -7.30 -9.95
N GLU A 116 13.31 -8.23 -10.88
CA GLU A 116 13.80 -9.59 -10.57
C GLU A 116 15.14 -9.57 -9.84
#